data_AF-A0A382YPF6-F1
#
_entry.id   AF-A0A382YPF6-F1
#
_cell.length_a   1.000
_cell.length_b   1.000
_cell.length_c   1.000
_cell.angle_alpha   90.00
_cell.angle_beta   90.00
_cell.angle_gamma   90.00
#
_symmetry.space_group_name_H-M   'P 1'
#
loop_
_entity.id
_entity.type
_entity.pdbx_description
1 polymer ?
#
loop_
_entity_poly.entity_id
_entity_poly.type
_entity_poly.pdbx_seq_one_letter_code
_entity_poly.pdbx_strand_id
1 'polypeptide(L)'
;MSKPRQTIEDAVVLFAGDSGDGSQTIGAQMTQTSAMAGNDVSTHPDYPAEIRAPAGSLAGVSGFQLHFSSQDIFTPGDKCDVLVAMNPAALSENHEYLKP
;
A
#
# COMPACT_ATOMS: atom_id res chain seq x y z
N MET A 1 -8.95 -6.06 -27.35
CA MET A 1 -9.42 -4.67 -27.13
C MET A 1 -8.51 -4.03 -26.09
N SER A 2 -8.00 -2.82 -26.34
CA SER A 2 -7.18 -2.10 -25.34
C SER A 2 -8.09 -1.59 -24.23
N LYS A 3 -7.68 -1.76 -22.96
CA LYS A 3 -8.38 -1.14 -21.82
C LYS A 3 -8.22 0.38 -21.91
N PRO A 4 -9.24 1.18 -21.53
CA PRO A 4 -9.10 2.63 -21.45
C PRO A 4 -8.01 3.00 -20.44
N ARG A 5 -7.21 4.03 -20.76
CA ARG A 5 -6.15 4.55 -19.88
C ARG A 5 -6.51 5.98 -19.49
N GLN A 6 -6.34 6.29 -18.23
CA GLN A 6 -6.50 7.63 -17.68
C GLN A 6 -5.16 8.10 -17.12
N THR A 7 -4.82 9.35 -17.36
CA THR A 7 -3.71 10.02 -16.67
C THR A 7 -4.22 10.55 -15.34
N ILE A 8 -3.50 10.26 -14.27
CA ILE A 8 -3.75 10.74 -12.91
C ILE A 8 -2.53 11.51 -12.43
N GLU A 9 -2.73 12.47 -11.53
CA GLU A 9 -1.66 13.33 -11.00
C GLU A 9 -0.89 12.64 -9.88
N ASP A 10 -1.61 11.93 -9.01
CA ASP A 10 -1.12 11.15 -7.88
C ASP A 10 -1.91 9.83 -7.72
N ALA A 11 -1.37 8.92 -6.92
CA ALA A 11 -2.08 7.75 -6.44
C ALA A 11 -1.51 7.24 -5.10
N VAL A 12 -2.40 6.68 -4.28
CA VAL A 12 -2.07 6.00 -3.03
C VAL A 12 -2.30 4.50 -3.19
N VAL A 13 -1.26 3.70 -2.96
CA VAL A 13 -1.30 2.24 -3.01
C VAL A 13 -1.00 1.67 -1.64
N LEU A 14 -1.87 0.81 -1.13
CA LEU A 14 -1.69 0.08 0.12
C LEU A 14 -1.42 -1.39 -0.16
N PHE A 15 -0.23 -1.87 0.21
CA PHE A 15 0.12 -3.29 0.22
C PHE A 15 -0.17 -3.84 1.60
N ALA A 16 -1.01 -4.87 1.70
CA ALA A 16 -1.40 -5.45 2.99
C ALA A 16 -1.32 -6.98 2.95
N GLY A 17 -0.78 -7.56 4.02
CA GLY A 17 -0.57 -8.99 4.17
C GLY A 17 -0.15 -9.32 5.60
N ASP A 18 -0.04 -10.60 5.94
CA ASP A 18 0.46 -10.98 7.26
C ASP A 18 1.93 -10.55 7.40
N SER A 19 2.38 -10.36 8.63
CA SER A 19 3.80 -10.12 8.89
C SER A 19 4.65 -11.26 8.32
N GLY A 20 5.49 -10.93 7.34
CA GLY A 20 6.33 -11.89 6.61
C GLY A 20 5.85 -12.21 5.20
N ASP A 21 4.64 -11.81 4.80
CA ASP A 21 4.15 -11.98 3.42
C ASP A 21 4.89 -11.08 2.42
N GLY A 22 5.56 -10.02 2.90
CA GLY A 22 6.46 -9.21 2.09
C GLY A 22 5.90 -7.85 1.65
N SER A 23 4.82 -7.38 2.26
CA SER A 23 4.18 -6.07 1.96
C SER A 23 5.19 -4.91 2.01
N GLN A 24 6.10 -4.91 3.00
CA GLN A 24 7.12 -3.88 3.14
C GLN A 24 8.20 -3.96 2.06
N THR A 25 8.60 -5.18 1.67
CA THR A 25 9.58 -5.38 0.59
C THR A 25 9.02 -4.89 -0.74
N ILE A 26 7.78 -5.28 -1.06
CA ILE A 26 7.10 -4.85 -2.30
C ILE A 26 6.92 -3.34 -2.30
N GLY A 27 6.43 -2.77 -1.19
CA GLY A 27 6.24 -1.33 -1.03
C GLY A 27 7.53 -0.54 -1.18
N ALA A 28 8.63 -0.99 -0.57
CA ALA A 28 9.94 -0.35 -0.71
C ALA A 28 10.49 -0.42 -2.14
N GLN A 29 10.36 -1.56 -2.82
CA GLN A 29 10.79 -1.71 -4.22
C GLN A 29 9.96 -0.83 -5.17
N MET A 30 8.64 -0.74 -4.96
CA MET A 30 7.79 0.17 -5.72
C MET A 30 8.14 1.64 -5.45
N THR A 31 8.37 2.01 -4.18
CA THR A 31 8.79 3.37 -3.80
C THR A 31 10.07 3.77 -4.53
N GLN A 32 11.09 2.89 -4.51
CA GLN A 32 12.35 3.13 -5.19
C GLN A 32 12.14 3.27 -6.71
N THR A 33 11.30 2.42 -7.30
CA THR A 33 10.98 2.47 -8.74
C THR A 33 10.25 3.76 -9.12
N SER A 34 9.27 4.18 -8.32
CA SER A 34 8.51 5.43 -8.53
C SER A 34 9.41 6.66 -8.41
N ALA A 35 10.31 6.70 -7.43
CA ALA A 35 11.28 7.77 -7.27
C ALA A 35 12.29 7.81 -8.44
N MET A 36 12.78 6.65 -8.90
CA MET A 36 13.64 6.56 -10.08
C MET A 36 12.93 7.02 -11.37
N ALA A 37 11.61 6.88 -11.43
CA ALA A 37 10.78 7.40 -12.52
C ALA A 37 10.50 8.92 -12.42
N GLY A 38 11.00 9.58 -11.37
CA GLY A 38 10.88 11.04 -11.18
C GLY A 38 9.61 11.49 -10.47
N ASN A 39 8.86 10.58 -9.84
CA ASN A 39 7.72 10.95 -8.99
C ASN A 39 8.21 11.34 -7.60
N ASP A 40 7.53 12.31 -6.99
CA ASP A 40 7.64 12.50 -5.55
C ASP A 40 6.95 11.35 -4.81
N VAL A 41 7.46 10.99 -3.63
CA VAL A 41 7.01 9.82 -2.88
C VAL A 41 6.86 10.12 -1.39
N SER A 42 5.77 9.65 -0.81
CA SER A 42 5.54 9.63 0.64
C SER A 42 5.10 8.23 1.05
N THR A 43 5.66 7.71 2.15
CA THR A 43 5.42 6.32 2.56
C THR A 43 4.99 6.23 4.01
N HIS A 44 4.23 5.18 4.32
CA HIS A 44 3.83 4.86 5.67
C HIS A 44 3.86 3.33 5.86
N PRO A 45 4.91 2.78 6.51
CA PRO A 45 4.92 1.39 6.90
C PRO A 45 4.08 1.20 8.17
N ASP A 46 3.17 0.22 8.14
CA ASP A 46 2.34 -0.15 9.29
C ASP A 46 2.67 -1.58 9.74
N TYR A 47 2.93 -1.75 11.02
CA TYR A 47 3.39 -3.00 11.62
C TYR A 47 2.45 -3.39 12.76
N PRO A 48 2.01 -4.65 12.82
CA PRO A 48 1.17 -5.11 13.92
C PRO A 48 1.92 -5.09 15.24
N ALA A 49 1.17 -4.94 16.34
CA ALA A 49 1.72 -5.02 17.68
C ALA A 49 2.21 -6.44 18.05
N GLU A 50 1.66 -7.47 17.41
CA GLU A 50 2.03 -8.86 17.66
C GLU A 50 3.18 -9.32 16.75
N ILE A 51 4.33 -9.61 17.35
CA ILE A 51 5.53 -10.08 16.63
C ILE A 51 5.29 -11.45 15.97
N ARG A 52 4.39 -12.28 16.53
CA ARG A 52 4.05 -13.61 16.00
C ARG A 52 2.57 -13.92 16.20
N ALA A 53 1.73 -13.15 15.52
CA ALA A 53 0.32 -13.49 15.41
C ALA A 53 0.15 -14.82 14.63
N PRO A 54 -0.91 -15.60 14.90
CA PRO A 54 -1.28 -16.73 14.06
C PRO A 54 -1.51 -16.29 12.60
N ALA A 55 -1.06 -17.09 11.64
CA ALA A 55 -1.28 -16.81 10.22
C ALA A 55 -2.78 -16.71 9.89
N GLY A 56 -3.16 -15.70 9.11
CA GLY A 56 -4.52 -15.36 8.73
C GLY A 56 -5.33 -14.67 9.83
N SER A 57 -4.71 -14.25 10.93
CA SER A 57 -5.38 -13.46 11.96
C SER A 57 -5.26 -11.96 11.68
N LEU A 58 -6.28 -11.19 12.06
CA LEU A 58 -6.28 -9.74 11.90
C LEU A 58 -5.13 -9.07 12.66
N ALA A 59 -4.79 -9.59 13.85
CA ALA A 59 -3.69 -9.08 14.66
C ALA A 59 -2.31 -9.24 14.02
N GLY A 60 -2.18 -10.09 12.99
CA GLY A 60 -0.93 -10.30 12.24
C GLY A 60 -0.81 -9.47 10.97
N VAL A 61 -1.87 -8.75 10.59
CA VAL A 61 -1.89 -7.95 9.36
C VAL A 61 -0.91 -6.78 9.50
N SER A 62 -0.12 -6.59 8.46
CA SER A 62 0.83 -5.49 8.29
C SER A 62 0.56 -4.80 6.97
N GLY A 63 0.99 -3.53 6.89
CA GLY A 63 0.73 -2.66 5.77
C GLY A 63 1.98 -1.93 5.28
N PHE A 64 1.97 -1.54 4.01
CA PHE A 64 2.88 -0.53 3.49
C PHE A 64 2.10 0.36 2.52
N GLN A 65 1.94 1.62 2.88
CA GLN A 65 1.30 2.63 2.05
C GLN A 65 2.36 3.44 1.30
N LEU A 66 2.14 3.62 0.00
CA LEU A 66 2.91 4.48 -0.88
C LEU A 66 1.98 5.47 -1.56
N HIS A 67 2.22 6.75 -1.33
CA HIS A 67 1.68 7.83 -2.14
C HIS A 67 2.77 8.29 -3.10
N PHE A 68 2.48 8.31 -4.40
CA PHE A 68 3.40 8.85 -5.39
C PHE A 68 2.68 9.84 -6.30
N SER A 69 3.39 10.89 -6.71
CA SER A 69 2.79 12.01 -7.45
C SER A 69 3.77 12.64 -8.44
N SER A 70 3.18 13.27 -9.46
CA SER A 70 3.89 14.16 -10.39
C SER A 70 4.16 15.57 -9.80
N GLN A 71 3.66 15.84 -8.60
CA GLN A 71 3.82 17.08 -7.85
C GLN A 71 4.36 16.78 -6.44
N ASP A 72 4.82 17.82 -5.74
CA ASP A 72 5.28 17.69 -4.35
C ASP A 72 4.14 17.24 -3.42
N ILE A 73 4.40 16.22 -2.60
CA ILE A 73 3.46 15.63 -1.63
C ILE A 73 4.09 15.56 -0.25
N PHE A 74 3.28 15.82 0.79
CA PHE A 74 3.76 15.91 2.17
C PHE A 74 3.14 14.87 3.11
N THR A 75 2.20 14.07 2.60
CA THR A 75 1.49 13.05 3.40
C THR A 75 1.38 11.76 2.59
N PRO A 76 1.30 10.60 3.27
CA PRO A 76 1.07 9.32 2.61
C PRO A 76 -0.39 9.12 2.16
N GLY A 77 -1.31 10.05 2.47
CA GLY A 77 -2.74 9.97 2.16
C GLY A 77 -3.58 9.22 3.21
N ASP A 78 -4.87 9.57 3.34
CA ASP A 78 -5.78 8.96 4.33
C ASP A 78 -6.46 7.68 3.81
N LYS A 79 -6.69 7.60 2.49
CA LYS A 79 -7.32 6.47 1.80
C LYS A 79 -6.51 6.08 0.59
N CYS A 80 -6.51 4.78 0.28
CA CYS A 80 -5.84 4.23 -0.89
C CYS A 80 -6.75 4.22 -2.14
N ASP A 81 -6.16 4.51 -3.29
CA ASP A 81 -6.77 4.28 -4.61
C ASP A 81 -6.73 2.79 -4.98
N VAL A 82 -5.69 2.09 -4.51
CA VAL A 82 -5.49 0.66 -4.79
C VAL A 82 -5.09 -0.06 -3.51
N LEU A 83 -5.87 -1.09 -3.16
CA LEU A 83 -5.52 -2.06 -2.13
C LEU A 83 -5.00 -3.34 -2.77
N VAL A 84 -3.75 -3.69 -2.46
CA VAL A 84 -3.14 -4.98 -2.80
C VAL A 84 -3.17 -5.86 -1.55
N ALA A 85 -4.28 -6.57 -1.37
CA ALA A 85 -4.45 -7.53 -0.28
C ALA A 85 -3.87 -8.91 -0.67
N MET A 86 -2.88 -9.38 0.09
CA MET A 86 -2.16 -10.63 -0.18
C MET A 86 -2.88 -11.85 0.39
N ASN A 87 -3.80 -11.62 1.34
CA ASN A 87 -4.62 -12.66 1.95
C ASN A 87 -6.00 -12.09 2.39
N PRO A 88 -6.97 -12.93 2.79
CA PRO A 88 -8.29 -12.48 3.21
C PRO A 88 -8.32 -11.62 4.48
N ALA A 89 -7.41 -11.87 5.44
CA ALA A 89 -7.32 -11.09 6.67
C ALA A 89 -6.93 -9.64 6.36
N ALA A 90 -5.94 -9.45 5.48
CA ALA A 90 -5.52 -8.15 4.99
C ALA A 90 -6.63 -7.39 4.28
N LEU A 91 -7.44 -8.07 3.46
CA LEU A 91 -8.62 -7.45 2.84
C LEU A 91 -9.65 -7.04 3.90
N SER A 92 -9.96 -7.94 4.83
CA SER A 92 -10.94 -7.66 5.90
C SER A 92 -10.53 -6.45 6.73
N GLU A 93 -9.26 -6.36 7.12
CA GLU A 93 -8.73 -5.26 7.93
C GLU A 93 -8.72 -3.92 7.18
N ASN A 94 -8.44 -3.92 5.86
CA ASN A 94 -8.12 -2.70 5.13
C ASN A 94 -9.19 -2.20 4.15
N HIS A 95 -10.26 -2.94 3.90
CA HIS A 95 -11.23 -2.59 2.85
C HIS A 95 -11.89 -1.21 3.03
N GLU A 96 -12.06 -0.73 4.27
CA GLU A 96 -12.65 0.59 4.55
C GLU A 96 -11.77 1.79 4.13
N TYR A 97 -10.45 1.54 4.02
CA TYR A 97 -9.47 2.52 3.55
C TYR A 97 -9.39 2.62 2.03
N LEU A 98 -10.07 1.74 1.29
CA LEU A 98 -10.17 1.85 -0.16
C LEU A 98 -11.15 2.96 -0.53
N LYS A 99 -10.78 3.81 -1.50
CA LYS A 99 -11.70 4.80 -2.06
C LYS A 99 -12.90 4.12 -2.74
N PRO A 100 -14.11 4.72 -2.71
CA PRO A 100 -15.33 4.15 -3.29
C PRO A 100 -15.25 3.91 -4.81
#